data_AF-A0A376VED0-F1
#
_entry.id   AF-A0A376VED0-F1
#
_cell.length_a   1.000
_cell.length_b   1.000
_cell.length_c   1.000
_cell.angle_alpha   90.00
_cell.angle_beta   90.00
_cell.angle_gamma   90.00
#
_symmetry.space_group_name_H-M   'P 1'
#
loop_
_entity.id
_entity.type
_entity.pdbx_description
1 polymer ?
#
loop_
_entity_poly.entity_id
_entity_poly.type
_entity_poly.pdbx_seq_one_letter_code
_entity_poly.pdbx_strand_id
1 'polypeptide(L)'
;MDNVHQRQTTDVYEHALTITAWQQIYDQLHPGKFHGEFTEILLDDIQVFREYTGLALRQSCLVWPNSFWFGIPATRGEQGFIGSQCLGSAEIATRPGGTEFELSTPDDYTILA
;
A
#
# COMPACT_ATOMS: atom_id res chain seq x y z
N MET A 1 -7.77 24.17 5.06
CA MET A 1 -6.57 23.55 4.50
C MET A 1 -6.17 22.49 5.49
N ASP A 2 -6.68 21.27 5.34
CA ASP A 2 -6.17 20.05 5.99
C ASP A 2 -6.78 18.90 5.18
N ASN A 3 -6.24 18.69 3.98
CA ASN A 3 -6.54 17.54 3.12
C ASN A 3 -5.61 16.35 3.42
N VAL A 4 -4.92 16.41 4.57
CA VAL A 4 -4.03 15.35 5.05
C VAL A 4 -4.80 14.49 6.04
N HIS A 5 -4.93 13.20 5.75
CA HIS A 5 -5.53 12.22 6.63
C HIS A 5 -4.46 11.28 7.17
N GLN A 6 -4.36 11.17 8.50
CA GLN A 6 -3.44 10.24 9.16
C GLN A 6 -4.21 9.20 9.97
N ARG A 7 -3.74 7.96 9.92
CA ARG A 7 -4.27 6.82 10.67
C ARG A 7 -3.14 5.95 11.18
N GLN A 8 -3.34 5.41 12.36
CA GLN A 8 -2.56 4.30 12.90
C GLN A 8 -3.54 3.17 13.20
N THR A 9 -3.20 1.96 12.83
CA THR A 9 -4.06 0.80 13.04
C THR A 9 -3.26 -0.34 13.67
N THR A 10 -3.94 -1.18 14.44
CA THR A 10 -3.32 -2.36 15.08
C THR A 10 -3.93 -3.67 14.61
N ASP A 11 -4.82 -3.59 13.61
CA ASP A 11 -5.46 -4.72 12.95
C ASP A 11 -5.28 -4.57 11.43
N VAL A 12 -5.00 -5.70 10.77
CA VAL A 12 -4.70 -5.75 9.33
C VAL A 12 -5.93 -5.44 8.47
N TYR A 13 -7.11 -5.90 8.91
CA TYR A 13 -8.36 -5.67 8.19
C TYR A 13 -8.80 -4.20 8.33
N GLU A 14 -8.67 -3.63 9.54
CA GLU A 14 -8.85 -2.19 9.75
C GLU A 14 -7.90 -1.36 8.86
N HIS A 15 -6.64 -1.78 8.75
CA HIS A 15 -5.66 -1.09 7.90
C HIS A 15 -6.07 -1.09 6.43
N ALA A 16 -6.47 -2.24 5.88
CA ALA A 16 -6.92 -2.35 4.49
C ALA A 16 -8.13 -1.45 4.18
N LEU A 17 -8.98 -1.16 5.17
CA LEU A 17 -10.13 -0.26 4.97
C LEU A 17 -9.77 1.23 5.02
N THR A 18 -8.52 1.57 5.34
CA THR A 18 -8.09 2.96 5.53
C THR A 18 -7.87 3.70 4.20
N ILE A 19 -7.46 3.01 3.14
CA ILE A 19 -7.18 3.64 1.85
C ILE A 19 -8.48 4.04 1.17
N THR A 20 -8.69 5.34 1.02
CA THR A 20 -9.91 5.89 0.45
C THR A 20 -10.10 5.43 -1.00
N ALA A 21 -11.32 5.01 -1.35
CA ALA A 21 -11.77 4.66 -2.70
C ALA A 21 -11.08 3.44 -3.37
N TRP A 22 -10.32 2.65 -2.60
CA TRP A 22 -9.77 1.37 -3.05
C TRP A 22 -10.67 0.21 -2.65
N GLN A 23 -10.59 -0.89 -3.42
CA GLN A 23 -11.04 -2.20 -2.96
C GLN A 23 -9.80 -3.04 -2.71
N GLN A 24 -9.62 -3.51 -1.47
CA GLN A 24 -8.45 -4.28 -1.12
C GLN A 24 -8.66 -5.21 0.07
N ILE A 25 -7.85 -6.27 0.11
CA ILE A 25 -7.82 -7.27 1.18
C ILE A 25 -6.37 -7.58 1.49
N TYR A 26 -6.00 -7.52 2.78
CA TYR A 26 -4.66 -7.79 3.25
C TYR A 26 -4.64 -9.07 4.08
N ASP A 27 -3.76 -9.99 3.70
CA ASP A 27 -3.47 -11.21 4.44
C ASP A 27 -2.15 -11.03 5.21
N GLN A 28 -2.18 -11.13 6.53
CA GLN A 28 -0.98 -11.15 7.37
C GLN A 28 -0.28 -12.50 7.24
N LEU A 29 0.99 -12.50 6.83
CA LEU A 29 1.72 -13.73 6.49
C LEU A 29 2.45 -14.36 7.69
N HIS A 30 2.75 -13.56 8.71
CA HIS A 30 3.46 -14.01 9.91
C HIS A 30 2.64 -13.77 11.19
N PRO A 31 2.75 -14.63 12.21
CA PRO A 31 2.11 -14.37 13.49
C PRO A 31 2.72 -13.14 14.16
N GLY A 32 1.89 -12.31 14.79
CA GLY A 32 2.36 -11.10 15.45
C GLY A 32 1.24 -10.09 15.65
N LYS A 33 1.53 -9.05 16.45
CA LYS A 33 0.63 -7.91 16.59
C LYS A 33 0.90 -6.95 15.43
N PHE A 34 -0.13 -6.69 14.63
CA PHE A 34 -0.03 -5.72 13.54
C PHE A 34 0.14 -4.30 14.08
N HIS A 35 0.94 -3.50 13.38
CA HIS A 35 1.05 -2.05 13.53
C HIS A 35 1.20 -1.46 12.13
N GLY A 36 0.30 -0.57 11.76
CA GLY A 36 0.30 0.09 10.46
C GLY A 36 0.16 1.60 10.62
N GLU A 37 0.77 2.33 9.70
CA GLU A 37 0.67 3.78 9.62
C GLU A 37 0.29 4.18 8.21
N PHE A 38 -0.71 5.05 8.10
CA PHE A 38 -1.18 5.53 6.81
C PHE A 38 -1.32 7.04 6.84
N THR A 39 -0.77 7.70 5.83
CA THR A 39 -0.93 9.13 5.60
C THR A 39 -1.36 9.36 4.16
N GLU A 40 -2.45 10.06 3.96
CA GLU A 40 -3.03 10.32 2.64
C GLU A 40 -3.27 11.81 2.43
N ILE A 41 -3.10 12.23 1.18
CA ILE A 41 -3.51 13.51 0.65
C ILE A 41 -4.42 13.24 -0.54
N LEU A 42 -5.67 13.68 -0.44
CA LEU A 42 -6.62 13.63 -1.55
C LEU A 42 -6.69 14.99 -2.23
N LEU A 43 -6.42 15.00 -3.54
CA LEU A 43 -6.63 16.10 -4.48
C LEU A 43 -7.72 15.66 -5.48
N ASP A 44 -8.17 16.58 -6.33
CA ASP A 44 -9.32 16.34 -7.22
C ASP A 44 -9.16 15.06 -8.08
N ASP A 45 -8.01 14.91 -8.76
CA ASP A 45 -7.72 13.79 -9.66
C ASP A 45 -6.49 12.97 -9.24
N ILE A 46 -5.90 13.28 -8.07
CA ILE A 46 -4.67 12.66 -7.59
C ILE A 46 -4.83 12.28 -6.12
N GLN A 47 -4.53 11.03 -5.81
CA GLN A 47 -4.37 10.53 -4.46
C GLN A 47 -2.89 10.27 -4.24
N VAL A 48 -2.32 10.82 -3.16
CA VAL A 48 -0.95 10.53 -2.75
C VAL A 48 -0.98 9.96 -1.33
N PHE A 49 -0.32 8.85 -1.09
CA PHE A 49 -0.22 8.28 0.24
C PHE A 49 1.15 7.71 0.56
N ARG A 50 1.40 7.61 1.87
CA ARG A 50 2.47 6.83 2.46
C ARG A 50 1.83 5.77 3.35
N GLU A 51 2.12 4.51 3.05
CA GLU A 51 1.73 3.37 3.87
C GLU A 51 2.99 2.75 4.48
N TYR A 52 2.95 2.46 5.78
CA TYR A 52 3.90 1.60 6.46
C TYR A 52 3.17 0.42 7.10
N THR A 53 3.73 -0.77 6.95
CA THR A 53 3.23 -2.02 7.54
C THR A 53 4.36 -2.69 8.31
N GLY A 54 4.13 -2.95 9.60
CA GLY A 54 5.14 -3.57 10.47
C GLY A 54 5.31 -5.08 10.27
N LEU A 55 4.35 -5.75 9.61
CA LEU A 55 4.40 -7.18 9.30
C LEU A 55 4.22 -7.42 7.81
N ALA A 56 4.74 -8.54 7.35
CA ALA A 56 4.66 -8.98 5.97
C ALA A 56 3.21 -9.25 5.58
N LEU A 57 2.79 -8.65 4.45
CA LEU A 57 1.44 -8.76 3.92
C LEU A 57 1.45 -9.29 2.50
N ARG A 58 0.38 -10.01 2.16
CA ARG A 58 -0.09 -10.14 0.79
C ARG A 58 -1.31 -9.25 0.62
N GLN A 59 -1.22 -8.29 -0.29
CA GLN A 59 -2.23 -7.29 -0.55
C GLN A 59 -2.85 -7.53 -1.92
N SER A 60 -4.14 -7.85 -1.95
CA SER A 60 -4.93 -7.89 -3.19
C SER A 60 -5.59 -6.54 -3.38
N CYS A 61 -5.27 -5.85 -4.48
CA CYS A 61 -5.63 -4.44 -4.68
C CYS A 61 -6.36 -4.21 -6.00
N LEU A 62 -7.35 -3.33 -5.96
CA LEU A 62 -8.06 -2.79 -7.13
C LEU A 62 -8.22 -1.28 -6.96
N VAL A 63 -7.46 -0.52 -7.74
CA VAL A 63 -7.51 0.95 -7.78
C VAL A 63 -8.65 1.40 -8.71
N TRP A 64 -9.01 2.67 -8.60
CA TRP A 64 -10.17 3.28 -9.22
C TRP A 64 -10.04 3.18 -10.74
N PRO A 65 -11.12 2.88 -11.49
CA PRO A 65 -11.06 2.86 -12.95
C PRO A 65 -10.58 4.19 -13.54
N ASN A 66 -9.97 4.14 -14.72
CA ASN A 66 -9.45 5.33 -15.43
C ASN A 66 -8.33 6.09 -14.68
N SER A 67 -7.63 5.43 -13.76
CA SER A 67 -6.45 5.96 -13.07
C SER A 67 -5.20 5.15 -13.43
N PHE A 68 -4.04 5.60 -12.93
CA PHE A 68 -2.83 4.80 -12.85
C PHE A 68 -2.33 4.80 -11.42
N TRP A 69 -1.94 3.63 -10.93
CA TRP A 69 -1.25 3.47 -9.67
C TRP A 69 0.26 3.38 -9.89
N PHE A 70 1.02 4.06 -9.04
CA PHE A 70 2.49 4.06 -9.05
C PHE A 70 3.02 3.70 -7.67
N GLY A 71 3.49 2.47 -7.47
CA GLY A 71 4.10 2.05 -6.21
C GLY A 71 5.60 2.33 -6.16
N ILE A 72 6.03 3.16 -5.21
CA ILE A 72 7.44 3.51 -5.02
C ILE A 72 7.87 3.02 -3.63
N PRO A 73 8.78 2.04 -3.54
CA PRO A 73 9.30 1.57 -2.26
C PRO A 73 10.15 2.66 -1.60
N ALA A 74 9.90 2.92 -0.32
CA ALA A 74 10.67 3.90 0.46
C ALA A 74 11.70 3.25 1.41
N THR A 75 11.73 1.91 1.50
CA THR A 75 12.59 1.19 2.44
C THR A 75 13.93 0.78 1.81
N ARG A 76 14.94 0.61 2.67
CA ARG A 76 16.28 0.10 2.31
C ARG A 76 16.49 -1.35 2.76
N GLY A 77 15.42 -2.01 3.23
CA GLY A 77 15.42 -3.36 3.77
C GLY A 77 15.11 -4.41 2.73
N GLU A 78 14.35 -5.43 3.12
CA GLU A 78 13.84 -6.43 2.19
C GLU A 78 12.93 -5.81 1.12
N GLN A 79 12.90 -6.46 -0.04
CA GLN A 79 12.22 -5.95 -1.22
C GLN A 79 10.77 -6.44 -1.26
N GLY A 80 9.85 -5.57 -1.67
CA GLY A 80 8.50 -5.97 -2.01
C GLY A 80 8.43 -6.59 -3.40
N PHE A 81 7.27 -7.11 -3.75
CA PHE A 81 7.00 -7.66 -5.08
C PHE A 81 5.63 -7.24 -5.57
N ILE A 82 5.51 -6.98 -6.88
CA ILE A 82 4.24 -6.87 -7.57
C ILE A 82 4.04 -8.10 -8.46
N GLY A 83 3.13 -8.99 -8.06
CA GLY A 83 3.11 -10.36 -8.57
C GLY A 83 4.49 -11.01 -8.40
N SER A 84 5.13 -11.42 -9.49
CA SER A 84 6.47 -12.02 -9.46
C SER A 84 7.62 -11.03 -9.69
N GLN A 85 7.33 -9.74 -9.89
CA GLN A 85 8.34 -8.73 -10.17
C GLN A 85 8.82 -8.08 -8.88
N CYS A 86 10.14 -8.10 -8.67
CA CYS A 86 10.76 -7.43 -7.54
C CYS A 86 10.61 -5.90 -7.64
N LEU A 87 10.25 -5.29 -6.50
CA LEU A 87 10.13 -3.86 -6.32
C LEU A 87 11.22 -3.41 -5.33
N GLY A 88 12.41 -3.16 -5.85
CA GLY A 88 13.56 -2.67 -5.11
C GLY A 88 13.69 -1.15 -5.10
N SER A 89 14.77 -0.63 -4.51
CA SER A 89 14.96 0.81 -4.30
C SER A 89 15.11 1.66 -5.57
N ALA A 90 15.26 1.05 -6.75
CA ALA A 90 15.41 1.74 -8.02
C ALA A 90 14.23 1.50 -8.98
N GLU A 91 13.18 0.84 -8.50
CA GLU A 91 12.05 0.40 -9.28
C GLU A 91 10.79 1.20 -8.91
N ILE A 92 9.91 1.38 -9.90
CA ILE A 92 8.56 1.90 -9.70
C ILE A 92 7.60 0.86 -10.27
N ALA A 93 6.68 0.38 -9.45
CA ALA A 93 5.62 -0.50 -9.91
C ALA A 93 4.49 0.34 -10.52
N THR A 94 3.90 -0.12 -11.63
CA THR A 94 2.78 0.59 -12.26
C THR A 94 1.65 -0.35 -12.61
N ARG A 95 0.41 0.04 -12.32
CA ARG A 95 -0.79 -0.70 -12.73
C ARG A 95 -1.89 0.24 -13.22
N PRO A 96 -2.58 -0.10 -14.32
CA PRO A 96 -3.78 0.63 -14.70
C PRO A 96 -4.89 0.40 -13.67
N GLY A 97 -5.63 1.46 -13.38
CA GLY A 97 -6.81 1.40 -12.53
C GLY A 97 -7.89 0.50 -13.11
N GLY A 98 -8.73 -0.08 -12.24
CA GLY A 98 -9.74 -1.07 -12.63
C GLY A 98 -9.17 -2.44 -13.00
N THR A 99 -7.87 -2.67 -12.81
CA THR A 99 -7.23 -3.99 -12.95
C THR A 99 -6.69 -4.45 -11.61
N GLU A 100 -7.02 -5.69 -11.24
CA GLU A 100 -6.51 -6.30 -10.01
C GLU A 100 -5.00 -6.54 -10.09
N PHE A 101 -4.32 -6.37 -8.96
CA PHE A 101 -2.94 -6.78 -8.79
C PHE A 101 -2.66 -7.20 -7.35
N GLU A 102 -1.58 -7.93 -7.17
CA GLU A 102 -1.09 -8.35 -5.86
C GLU A 102 0.21 -7.61 -5.54
N LEU A 103 0.29 -7.04 -4.34
CA LEU A 103 1.53 -6.54 -3.74
C LEU A 103 1.90 -7.46 -2.59
N SER A 104 3.13 -7.97 -2.58
CA SER A 104 3.71 -8.66 -1.43
C SER A 104 4.73 -7.74 -0.78
N THR A 105 4.56 -7.47 0.51
CA THR A 105 5.47 -6.62 1.29
C THR A 105 6.09 -7.43 2.43
N PRO A 106 7.39 -7.26 2.71
CA PRO A 106 8.04 -7.88 3.86
C PRO A 106 7.66 -7.18 5.17
N ASP A 107 8.21 -7.65 6.28
CA ASP A 107 8.14 -6.95 7.56
C ASP A 107 8.81 -5.56 7.44
N ASP A 108 8.38 -4.60 8.25
CA ASP A 108 8.92 -3.23 8.29
C ASP A 108 9.00 -2.53 6.92
N TYR A 109 7.90 -2.58 6.17
CA TYR A 109 7.85 -2.05 4.81
C TYR A 109 7.14 -0.70 4.71
N THR A 110 7.59 0.16 3.79
CA THR A 110 6.96 1.44 3.47
C THR A 110 6.87 1.61 1.96
N ILE A 111 5.69 1.97 1.48
CA ILE A 111 5.43 2.30 0.09
C ILE A 111 4.80 3.69 -0.01
N LEU A 112 5.16 4.41 -1.07
CA LEU A 112 4.53 5.65 -1.52
C LEU A 112 3.74 5.34 -2.79
N ALA A 113 2.57 5.95 -2.93
CA ALA A 113 1.78 5.87 -4.15
C ALA A 113 0.91 7.10 -4.39
#